data_AF-A0A938DUG8-F1
#
_entry.id   AF-A0A938DUG8-F1
#
_cell.length_a   1.000
_cell.length_b   1.000
_cell.length_c   1.000
_cell.angle_alpha   90.00
_cell.angle_beta   90.00
_cell.angle_gamma   90.00
#
_symmetry.space_group_name_H-M   'P 1'
#
loop_
_entity.id
_entity.type
_entity.pdbx_description
1 polymer ?
#
loop_
_entity_poly.entity_id
_entity_poly.type
_entity_poly.pdbx_seq_one_letter_code
_entity_poly.pdbx_strand_id
1 'polypeptide(L)'
;MGAVAAYQPGTVVVVRGQAPTTPDTEAGISPADPGQQLRYWSMCTNEYRKPYPVTECVYDNQVPLDASGRYTIVTSTAGDRPSNATSADGVAWLDWGSTAQNMVMIARNMLPASGFNQSVFDVAPGAPATSAMGPYAPVTVRCPTTTFEAGGAAACGLP
;
A
#
# COMPACT_ATOMS: atom_id res chain seq x y z
N MET A 1 -8.27 -7.17 2.62
CA MET A 1 -8.94 -5.84 2.62
C MET A 1 -8.71 -5.17 1.28
N GLY A 2 -9.62 -4.34 0.78
CA GLY A 2 -9.31 -3.55 -0.41
C GLY A 2 -10.13 -2.28 -0.60
N ALA A 3 -9.61 -1.38 -1.44
CA ALA A 3 -10.20 -0.10 -1.80
C ALA A 3 -10.36 -0.01 -3.32
N VAL A 4 -11.54 0.39 -3.81
CA VAL A 4 -11.85 0.47 -5.24
C VAL A 4 -11.73 1.92 -5.70
N ALA A 5 -11.12 2.16 -6.85
CA ALA A 5 -11.02 3.48 -7.46
C ALA A 5 -11.27 3.41 -8.97
N ALA A 6 -11.97 4.41 -9.50
CA ALA A 6 -12.07 4.65 -10.94
C ALA A 6 -10.87 5.45 -11.45
N TYR A 7 -10.45 5.19 -12.69
CA TYR A 7 -9.36 5.92 -13.32
C TYR A 7 -9.78 7.37 -13.58
N GLN A 8 -8.87 8.31 -13.31
CA GLN A 8 -9.03 9.71 -13.62
C GLN A 8 -7.69 10.27 -14.13
N PRO A 9 -7.61 10.76 -15.39
CA PRO A 9 -6.38 11.30 -15.96
C PRO A 9 -5.80 12.45 -15.13
N GLY A 10 -4.47 12.55 -15.08
CA GLY A 10 -3.74 13.59 -14.34
C GLY A 10 -3.83 13.47 -12.82
N THR A 11 -4.26 12.31 -12.31
CA THR A 11 -4.36 12.05 -10.88
C THR A 11 -3.70 10.73 -10.49
N VAL A 12 -3.31 10.66 -9.22
CA VAL A 12 -2.78 9.47 -8.58
C VAL A 12 -3.65 9.08 -7.39
N VAL A 13 -3.61 7.80 -7.03
CA VAL A 13 -4.06 7.32 -5.72
C VAL A 13 -2.82 7.17 -4.85
N VAL A 14 -2.77 7.91 -3.74
CA VAL A 14 -1.69 7.82 -2.76
C VAL A 14 -2.19 6.99 -1.58
N VAL A 15 -1.37 6.06 -1.12
CA VAL A 15 -1.61 5.20 0.03
C VAL A 15 -0.50 5.43 1.04
N ARG A 16 -0.89 5.63 2.31
CA ARG A 16 0.06 5.79 3.42
C ARG A 16 -0.39 4.98 4.63
N GLY A 17 0.57 4.51 5.41
CA GLY A 17 0.32 3.74 6.64
C GLY A 17 1.63 3.42 7.33
N GLN A 18 1.54 2.95 8.58
CA GLN A 18 2.70 2.38 9.26
C GLN A 18 2.94 0.95 8.74
N ALA A 19 4.19 0.62 8.41
CA ALA A 19 4.54 -0.74 8.04
C ALA A 19 4.62 -1.62 9.30
N PRO A 20 3.95 -2.78 9.33
CA PRO A 20 4.25 -3.80 10.32
C PRO A 20 5.69 -4.30 10.14
N THR A 21 6.37 -4.61 11.23
CA THR A 21 7.72 -5.20 11.15
C THR A 21 7.63 -6.62 10.58
N THR A 22 8.56 -6.96 9.70
CA THR A 22 8.70 -8.27 9.06
C THR A 22 10.17 -8.70 9.11
N PRO A 23 10.45 -10.02 9.06
CA PRO A 23 11.82 -10.49 8.94
C PRO A 23 12.41 -10.07 7.60
N ASP A 24 13.69 -9.73 7.58
CA ASP A 24 14.42 -9.50 6.32
C ASP A 24 14.70 -10.84 5.64
N THR A 25 13.73 -11.30 4.87
CA THR A 25 13.80 -12.60 4.19
C THR A 25 14.81 -12.61 3.05
N GLU A 26 15.13 -11.45 2.48
CA GLU A 26 16.17 -11.29 1.45
C GLU A 26 17.58 -11.43 2.04
N ALA A 27 17.77 -11.06 3.31
CA ALA A 27 18.98 -11.36 4.08
C ALA A 27 19.01 -12.80 4.66
N GLY A 28 18.01 -13.63 4.34
CA GLY A 28 17.92 -15.02 4.80
C GLY A 28 17.37 -15.18 6.22
N ILE A 29 16.78 -14.14 6.82
CA ILE A 29 16.07 -14.27 8.10
C ILE A 29 14.81 -15.10 7.88
N SER A 30 14.57 -16.06 8.77
CA SER A 30 13.41 -16.94 8.68
C SER A 30 12.10 -16.14 8.69
N PRO A 31 11.15 -16.42 7.77
CA PRO A 31 9.78 -15.88 7.85
C PRO A 31 9.07 -16.21 9.16
N ALA A 32 9.59 -17.18 9.94
CA ALA A 32 9.06 -17.59 11.23
C ALA A 32 9.70 -16.85 12.43
N ASP A 33 10.47 -15.78 12.22
CA ASP A 33 11.08 -15.00 13.29
C ASP A 33 10.02 -14.55 14.31
N PRO A 34 10.08 -15.01 15.58
CA PRO A 34 9.10 -14.68 16.60
C PRO A 34 9.18 -13.21 17.06
N GLY A 35 10.23 -12.47 16.68
CA GLY A 35 10.40 -11.05 16.98
C GLY A 35 9.60 -10.11 16.08
N GLN A 36 8.91 -10.62 15.05
CA GLN A 36 8.26 -9.82 14.01
C GLN A 36 6.74 -9.84 14.13
N GLN A 37 6.10 -8.71 13.83
CA GLN A 37 4.65 -8.56 13.84
C GLN A 37 3.94 -9.42 12.78
N LEU A 38 4.52 -9.51 11.57
CA LEU A 38 4.02 -10.31 10.46
C LEU A 38 5.13 -11.17 9.87
N ARG A 39 4.76 -12.28 9.23
CA ARG A 39 5.70 -13.02 8.37
C ARG A 39 5.96 -12.32 7.05
N TYR A 40 4.95 -11.61 6.57
CA TYR A 40 4.96 -10.91 5.30
C TYR A 40 3.75 -9.98 5.18
N TRP A 41 3.89 -8.91 4.42
CA TRP A 41 2.75 -8.17 3.89
C TRP A 41 2.98 -7.68 2.46
N SER A 42 1.89 -7.44 1.75
CA SER A 42 1.93 -6.85 0.41
C SER A 42 0.74 -5.99 0.10
N MET A 43 0.93 -5.16 -0.92
CA MET A 43 -0.11 -4.36 -1.53
C MET A 43 -0.06 -4.52 -3.05
N CYS A 44 -1.22 -4.82 -3.64
CA CYS A 44 -1.34 -5.06 -5.06
C CYS A 44 -2.45 -4.21 -5.68
N THR A 45 -2.22 -3.77 -6.91
CA THR A 45 -3.27 -3.31 -7.82
C THR A 45 -3.88 -4.51 -8.54
N ASN A 46 -5.20 -4.52 -8.62
CA ASN A 46 -5.96 -5.54 -9.33
C ASN A 46 -7.05 -4.88 -10.18
N GLU A 47 -7.48 -5.52 -11.25
CA GLU A 47 -8.71 -5.12 -11.93
C GLU A 47 -9.93 -5.51 -11.07
N TYR A 48 -10.88 -4.59 -10.89
CA TYR A 48 -12.12 -4.83 -10.14
C TYR A 48 -13.16 -5.62 -10.96
N ARG A 49 -12.72 -6.77 -11.49
CA ARG A 49 -13.53 -7.74 -12.23
C ARG A 49 -13.12 -9.13 -11.81
N LYS A 50 -14.05 -9.96 -11.33
CA LYS A 50 -13.77 -11.36 -10.97
C LYS A 50 -13.09 -12.10 -12.14
N PRO A 51 -11.98 -12.84 -11.92
CA PRO A 51 -11.43 -13.29 -10.63
C PRO A 51 -10.43 -12.32 -9.95
N TYR A 52 -10.52 -11.03 -10.22
CA TYR A 52 -9.60 -9.96 -9.78
C TYR A 52 -8.17 -10.15 -10.28
N PRO A 53 -7.93 -10.13 -11.61
CA PRO A 53 -6.58 -10.17 -12.16
C PRO A 53 -5.65 -9.19 -11.47
N VAL A 54 -4.46 -9.65 -11.09
CA VAL A 54 -3.40 -8.80 -10.52
C VAL A 54 -2.75 -8.02 -11.65
N THR A 55 -2.51 -6.74 -11.43
CA THR A 55 -1.70 -5.88 -12.31
C THR A 55 -0.27 -5.85 -11.80
N GLU A 56 -0.06 -5.33 -10.58
CA GLU A 56 1.27 -5.22 -9.98
C GLU A 56 1.18 -5.35 -8.46
N CYS A 57 2.28 -5.74 -7.83
CA CYS A 57 2.40 -5.88 -6.38
C CYS A 57 3.75 -5.35 -5.90
N VAL A 58 3.75 -4.82 -4.68
CA VAL A 58 4.95 -4.63 -3.85
C VAL A 58 4.76 -5.37 -2.54
N TYR A 59 5.86 -5.87 -1.97
CA TYR A 59 5.90 -6.52 -0.67
C TYR A 59 6.86 -5.84 0.30
N ASP A 60 6.77 -6.19 1.59
CA ASP A 60 7.55 -5.61 2.69
C ASP A 60 8.97 -5.13 2.33
N ASN A 61 9.90 -6.01 1.97
CA ASN A 61 11.28 -5.67 1.64
C ASN A 61 11.43 -4.68 0.46
N GLN A 62 10.44 -4.57 -0.42
CA GLN A 62 10.46 -3.68 -1.58
C GLN A 62 9.90 -2.28 -1.28
N VAL A 63 9.24 -2.10 -0.14
CA VAL A 63 8.57 -0.84 0.18
C VAL A 63 9.51 0.06 0.99
N PRO A 64 9.95 1.21 0.43
CA PRO A 64 10.76 2.14 1.20
C PRO A 64 9.94 2.74 2.35
N LEU A 65 10.59 2.88 3.51
CA LEU A 65 9.98 3.43 4.72
C LEU A 65 10.66 4.75 5.09
N ASP A 66 9.87 5.72 5.54
CA ASP A 66 10.41 6.94 6.12
C ASP A 66 11.01 6.69 7.53
N ALA A 67 11.63 7.71 8.11
CA ALA A 67 12.26 7.63 9.43
C ALA A 67 11.29 7.25 10.58
N SER A 68 9.97 7.35 10.35
CA SER A 68 8.93 6.94 11.30
C SER A 68 8.39 5.53 11.02
N GLY A 69 8.95 4.80 10.05
CA GLY A 69 8.51 3.47 9.66
C GLY A 69 7.21 3.47 8.85
N ARG A 70 6.88 4.60 8.18
CA ARG A 70 5.68 4.70 7.34
C ARG A 70 6.03 4.56 5.88
N TYR A 71 5.18 3.87 5.14
CA TYR A 71 5.31 3.72 3.70
C TYR A 71 4.49 4.78 2.97
N THR A 72 4.93 5.13 1.76
CA THR A 72 4.13 5.85 0.77
C THR A 72 4.08 5.00 -0.50
N ILE A 73 2.88 4.64 -0.93
CA ILE A 73 2.66 3.92 -2.19
C ILE A 73 1.79 4.77 -3.10
N VAL A 74 2.22 4.94 -4.34
CA VAL A 74 1.52 5.72 -5.36
C VAL A 74 1.07 4.80 -6.47
N THR A 75 -0.20 4.91 -6.85
CA THR A 75 -0.77 4.16 -7.97
C THR A 75 -1.29 5.11 -9.05
N SER A 76 -0.87 4.87 -10.28
CA SER A 76 -1.26 5.63 -11.46
C SER A 76 -1.00 4.83 -12.74
N THR A 77 -1.45 5.33 -13.88
CA THR A 77 -0.88 4.84 -15.16
C THR A 77 0.57 5.28 -15.28
N ALA A 78 1.35 4.65 -16.15
CA ALA A 78 2.71 5.11 -16.45
C ALA A 78 2.74 6.56 -16.98
N GLY A 79 1.69 7.02 -17.68
CA GLY A 79 1.59 8.39 -18.21
C GLY A 79 1.30 9.45 -17.15
N ASP A 80 0.63 9.07 -16.06
CA ASP A 80 0.31 9.96 -14.93
C ASP A 80 1.28 9.81 -13.75
N ARG A 81 2.32 8.97 -13.89
CA ARG A 81 3.29 8.68 -12.82
C ARG A 81 4.04 9.97 -12.44
N PRO A 82 3.96 10.41 -11.18
CA PRO A 82 4.77 11.52 -10.69
C PRO A 82 6.26 11.22 -10.87
N SER A 83 7.03 12.21 -11.29
CA SER A 83 8.48 12.09 -11.46
C SER A 83 9.22 11.70 -10.18
N ASN A 84 8.68 12.06 -9.01
CA ASN A 84 9.18 11.73 -7.68
C ASN A 84 8.53 10.47 -7.06
N ALA A 85 7.75 9.69 -7.82
CA ALA A 85 7.24 8.40 -7.36
C ALA A 85 8.30 7.31 -7.57
N THR A 86 9.43 7.41 -6.86
CA THR A 86 10.57 6.50 -6.97
C THR A 86 11.04 6.00 -5.61
N SER A 87 11.70 4.83 -5.58
CA SER A 87 12.26 4.29 -4.33
C SER A 87 13.31 5.21 -3.70
N ALA A 88 14.05 5.97 -4.52
CA ALA A 88 15.03 6.96 -4.06
C ALA A 88 14.36 8.13 -3.31
N ASP A 89 13.12 8.47 -3.68
CA ASP A 89 12.28 9.48 -3.02
C ASP A 89 11.41 8.90 -1.90
N GLY A 90 11.65 7.63 -1.50
CA GLY A 90 10.89 6.97 -0.44
C GLY A 90 9.47 6.55 -0.86
N VAL A 91 9.23 6.36 -2.16
CA VAL A 91 7.92 6.02 -2.72
C VAL A 91 7.98 4.71 -3.50
N ALA A 92 7.13 3.76 -3.14
CA ALA A 92 6.86 2.62 -4.00
C ALA A 92 5.75 3.00 -5.01
N TRP A 93 5.95 2.69 -6.29
CA TRP A 93 4.97 2.95 -7.33
C TRP A 93 4.38 1.64 -7.85
N LEU A 94 3.07 1.63 -8.09
CA LEU A 94 2.34 0.51 -8.69
C LEU A 94 1.57 0.99 -9.92
N ASP A 95 1.63 0.25 -11.01
CA ASP A 95 0.82 0.50 -12.19
C ASP A 95 -0.67 0.26 -11.89
N TRP A 96 -1.50 1.20 -12.34
CA TRP A 96 -2.95 1.16 -12.24
C TRP A 96 -3.56 -0.05 -12.94
N GLY A 97 -2.98 -0.46 -14.07
CA GLY A 97 -3.49 -1.46 -14.98
C GLY A 97 -4.46 -0.88 -16.00
N SER A 98 -5.42 -1.69 -16.42
CA SER A 98 -6.42 -1.29 -17.42
C SER A 98 -7.27 -0.12 -16.92
N THR A 99 -7.27 0.98 -17.67
CA THR A 99 -8.14 2.15 -17.39
C THR A 99 -9.59 1.91 -17.79
N ALA A 100 -9.88 0.81 -18.50
CA ALA A 100 -11.24 0.40 -18.85
C ALA A 100 -11.98 -0.27 -17.68
N GLN A 101 -11.27 -0.60 -16.59
CA GLN A 101 -11.84 -1.19 -15.38
C GLN A 101 -11.49 -0.31 -14.18
N ASN A 102 -12.36 -0.34 -13.15
CA ASN A 102 -11.96 0.19 -11.85
C ASN A 102 -10.80 -0.66 -11.32
N MET A 103 -9.85 -0.02 -10.65
CA MET A 103 -8.78 -0.70 -9.93
C MET A 103 -9.29 -1.03 -8.52
N VAL A 104 -8.89 -2.18 -7.98
CA VAL A 104 -9.01 -2.51 -6.57
C VAL A 104 -7.63 -2.73 -5.97
N MET A 105 -7.29 -1.94 -4.97
CA MET A 105 -6.09 -2.12 -4.17
C MET A 105 -6.36 -3.20 -3.13
N ILE A 106 -5.49 -4.20 -3.00
CA ILE A 106 -5.64 -5.27 -2.01
C ILE A 106 -4.42 -5.31 -1.10
N ALA A 107 -4.65 -5.12 0.19
CA ALA A 107 -3.65 -5.34 1.24
C ALA A 107 -3.76 -6.76 1.80
N ARG A 108 -2.61 -7.43 1.94
CA ARG A 108 -2.49 -8.78 2.50
C ARG A 108 -1.50 -8.79 3.66
N ASN A 109 -1.86 -9.47 4.74
CA ASN A 109 -0.91 -9.88 5.78
C ASN A 109 -0.84 -11.39 5.78
N MET A 110 0.34 -11.94 6.02
CA MET A 110 0.53 -13.36 6.25
C MET A 110 0.91 -13.60 7.70
N LEU A 111 0.05 -14.36 8.41
CA LEU A 111 0.27 -14.91 9.74
C LEU A 111 0.77 -13.88 10.76
N PRO A 112 -0.12 -13.07 11.37
CA PRO A 112 0.27 -12.15 12.43
C PRO A 112 0.76 -12.89 13.67
N ALA A 113 1.72 -12.28 14.37
CA ALA A 113 2.10 -12.71 15.70
C ALA A 113 0.90 -12.61 16.66
N SER A 114 0.82 -13.49 17.65
CA SER A 114 -0.33 -13.55 18.59
C SER A 114 -0.56 -12.26 19.39
N GLY A 115 0.45 -11.42 19.54
CA GLY A 115 0.34 -10.11 20.20
C GLY A 115 0.02 -8.94 19.26
N PHE A 116 -0.03 -9.16 17.94
CA PHE A 116 -0.27 -8.12 16.95
C PHE A 116 -1.73 -8.15 16.48
N ASN A 117 -2.58 -7.36 17.16
CA ASN A 117 -4.03 -7.28 16.92
C ASN A 117 -4.44 -6.12 15.99
N GLN A 118 -3.48 -5.57 15.25
CA GLN A 118 -3.68 -4.48 14.30
C GLN A 118 -3.52 -4.97 12.85
N SER A 119 -3.80 -6.25 12.60
CA SER A 119 -3.65 -6.88 11.30
C SER A 119 -4.96 -6.84 10.50
N VAL A 120 -4.89 -7.18 9.20
CA VAL A 120 -6.10 -7.33 8.38
C VAL A 120 -7.04 -8.44 8.86
N PHE A 121 -6.57 -9.37 9.71
CA PHE A 121 -7.39 -10.45 10.26
C PHE A 121 -8.32 -9.97 11.38
N ASP A 122 -7.97 -8.86 12.02
CA ASP A 122 -8.75 -8.25 13.10
C ASP A 122 -9.87 -7.34 12.58
N VAL A 123 -9.93 -7.12 11.26
CA VAL A 123 -10.93 -6.27 10.62
C VAL A 123 -12.18 -7.09 10.32
N ALA A 124 -13.30 -6.74 10.97
CA ALA A 124 -14.58 -7.38 10.73
C ALA A 124 -15.03 -7.22 9.26
N PRO A 125 -15.72 -8.22 8.68
CA PRO A 125 -16.25 -8.11 7.32
C PRO A 125 -17.11 -6.85 7.13
N GLY A 126 -16.76 -6.03 6.13
CA GLY A 126 -17.45 -4.78 5.81
C GLY A 126 -17.08 -3.58 6.70
N ALA A 127 -16.29 -3.77 7.76
CA ALA A 127 -15.78 -2.66 8.57
C ALA A 127 -14.61 -1.93 7.88
N PRO A 128 -14.42 -0.63 8.14
CA PRO A 128 -13.25 0.09 7.67
C PRO A 128 -11.98 -0.44 8.35
N ALA A 129 -10.87 -0.47 7.61
CA ALA A 129 -9.55 -0.86 8.11
C ALA A 129 -9.15 -0.20 9.44
N THR A 130 -9.46 1.10 9.51
CA THR A 130 -9.14 1.98 10.63
C THR A 130 -9.84 1.60 11.92
N SER A 131 -10.87 0.74 11.89
CA SER A 131 -11.55 0.29 13.11
C SER A 131 -10.74 -0.71 13.93
N ALA A 132 -9.75 -1.39 13.34
CA ALA A 132 -8.95 -2.39 14.03
C ALA A 132 -7.44 -2.19 13.84
N MET A 133 -6.99 -1.77 12.66
CA MET A 133 -5.56 -1.71 12.35
C MET A 133 -4.87 -0.44 12.88
N GLY A 134 -5.61 0.55 13.37
CA GLY A 134 -5.03 1.80 13.90
C GLY A 134 -4.07 2.46 12.88
N PRO A 135 -2.83 2.83 13.28
CA PRO A 135 -1.82 3.40 12.38
C PRO A 135 -1.38 2.50 11.22
N TYR A 136 -1.57 1.18 11.33
CA TYR A 136 -1.24 0.20 10.29
C TYR A 136 -2.30 0.14 9.18
N ALA A 137 -3.47 0.74 9.40
CA ALA A 137 -4.51 0.84 8.37
C ALA A 137 -3.99 1.65 7.17
N PRO A 138 -4.01 1.11 5.94
CA PRO A 138 -3.75 1.92 4.76
C PRO A 138 -4.83 3.00 4.63
N VAL A 139 -4.42 4.25 4.63
CA VAL A 139 -5.28 5.39 4.28
C VAL A 139 -4.98 5.81 2.85
N THR A 140 -6.03 6.05 2.07
CA THR A 140 -5.91 6.38 0.64
C THR A 140 -6.51 7.74 0.34
N VAL A 141 -5.90 8.47 -0.59
CA VAL A 141 -6.44 9.71 -1.13
C VAL A 141 -6.19 9.77 -2.63
N ARG A 142 -7.12 10.37 -3.39
CA ARG A 142 -6.85 10.76 -4.78
C ARG A 142 -6.29 12.17 -4.78
N CYS A 143 -5.21 12.37 -5.52
CA CYS A 143 -4.46 13.63 -5.57
C CYS A 143 -4.07 13.95 -7.02
N PRO A 144 -4.09 15.22 -7.47
CA PRO A 144 -3.48 15.57 -8.74
C PRO A 144 -2.00 15.17 -8.78
N THR A 145 -1.52 14.67 -9.92
CA THR A 145 -0.10 14.29 -10.09
C THR A 145 0.82 15.44 -9.71
N THR A 146 0.51 16.65 -10.18
CA THR A 146 1.30 17.86 -9.89
C THR A 146 1.31 18.25 -8.41
N THR A 147 0.24 17.98 -7.67
CA THR A 147 0.18 18.22 -6.22
C THR A 147 1.12 17.26 -5.48
N PHE A 148 1.15 16.00 -5.87
CA PHE A 148 2.09 15.03 -5.30
C PHE A 148 3.55 15.37 -5.66
N GLU A 149 3.82 15.81 -6.88
CA GLU A 149 5.16 16.25 -7.28
C GLU A 149 5.64 17.45 -6.45
N ALA A 150 4.74 18.37 -6.12
CA ALA A 150 5.09 19.59 -5.39
C ALA A 150 5.39 19.37 -3.89
N GLY A 151 4.79 18.38 -3.24
CA GLY A 151 4.94 18.20 -1.79
C GLY A 151 4.65 16.81 -1.23
N GLY A 152 4.71 15.79 -2.08
CA GLY A 152 4.52 14.39 -1.72
C GLY A 152 3.16 14.09 -1.08
N ALA A 153 3.13 13.06 -0.22
CA ALA A 153 1.91 12.64 0.45
C ALA A 153 1.28 13.73 1.33
N ALA A 154 2.09 14.61 1.93
CA ALA A 154 1.61 15.71 2.78
C ALA A 154 0.79 16.73 1.99
N ALA A 155 1.22 17.10 0.77
CA ALA A 155 0.46 17.99 -0.10
C ALA A 155 -0.89 17.38 -0.54
N CYS A 156 -1.00 16.05 -0.53
CA CYS A 156 -2.25 15.33 -0.79
C CYS A 156 -3.15 15.18 0.44
N GLY A 157 -2.76 15.76 1.59
CA GLY A 157 -3.54 15.71 2.83
C GLY A 157 -3.38 14.43 3.63
N LEU A 158 -2.36 13.61 3.34
CA LEU A 158 -2.01 12.46 4.16
C LEU A 158 -0.97 12.83 5.23
N PRO A 159 -1.08 12.26 6.45
CA PRO A 159 -0.06 12.41 7.48
C PRO A 159 1.26 11.82 7.00
#